data_AF-A0A235H3B5-F1
#
_entry.id   AF-A0A235H3B5-F1
#
_cell.length_a   1.000
_cell.length_b   1.000
_cell.length_c   1.000
_cell.angle_alpha   90.00
_cell.angle_beta   90.00
_cell.angle_gamma   90.00
#
_symmetry.space_group_name_H-M   'P 1'
#
loop_
_entity.id
_entity.type
_entity.pdbx_description
1 polymer ?
#
loop_
_entity_poly.entity_id
_entity_poly.type
_entity_poly.pdbx_seq_one_letter_code
_entity_poly.pdbx_strand_id
1 'polypeptide(L)'
;MDMDLKGGDLKNGDSNGRDLNAALTSRCAAFRRFLSRFDHRPGASRAADRPASLPVRAMLLGLLSSRRQAHTRRLWARWLEPVMLRDPVLLSVADPLPGCIRVLDTAGWWPALSRRMDDLSATVQNRLDNRLAEGALDRVLASPEMVDWAEVLRDRSLAVLDALRTDPTALAQFLEEANSHRMRAASTLAIPGGVAALRPLDGTDVDTLTAALRLSDGWRTLGGRAPDMEIDELLACVRGALSNDSVPPEAMALFAVAGLYTRRDPLLGAALRALLPLPLVDAAAAWLTAHSEETDGGASDLPVLGGSPAYGSDRGLRDLFEAARRSGQSLSAPPAERLASPLAGMVDASSTPGGR
;
A
#
# COMPACT_ATOMS: atom_id res chain seq x y z
N MET A 1 -51.05 -9.22 -51.90
CA MET A 1 -50.57 -8.09 -51.09
C MET A 1 -49.08 -8.32 -50.91
N ASP A 2 -48.29 -7.81 -51.84
CA ASP A 2 -46.84 -7.67 -51.72
C ASP A 2 -46.55 -6.37 -50.99
N MET A 3 -45.65 -6.42 -50.00
CA MET A 3 -44.65 -5.37 -49.80
C MET A 3 -43.42 -5.99 -49.14
N ASP A 4 -42.41 -6.17 -49.98
CA ASP A 4 -40.97 -6.11 -49.68
C ASP A 4 -40.64 -4.77 -49.00
N LEU A 5 -39.87 -4.79 -47.90
CA LEU A 5 -38.88 -3.76 -47.59
C LEU A 5 -37.73 -4.34 -46.77
N LYS A 6 -36.59 -4.43 -47.43
CA LYS A 6 -35.27 -4.85 -46.98
C LYS A 6 -34.44 -3.60 -46.69
N GLY A 7 -33.60 -3.65 -45.66
CA GLY A 7 -32.39 -2.81 -45.56
C GLY A 7 -32.42 -1.70 -44.50
N GLY A 8 -31.42 -1.73 -43.61
CA GLY A 8 -31.13 -0.65 -42.67
C GLY A 8 -29.99 -1.01 -41.72
N ASP A 9 -28.75 -0.91 -42.20
CA ASP A 9 -27.51 -0.97 -41.42
C ASP A 9 -27.58 -0.13 -40.14
N LEU A 10 -27.30 -0.76 -38.99
CA LEU A 10 -26.92 -0.04 -37.77
C LEU A 10 -25.40 -0.08 -37.62
N LYS A 11 -24.77 0.98 -38.12
CA LYS A 11 -23.40 1.39 -37.82
C LYS A 11 -23.19 1.43 -36.30
N ASN A 12 -22.15 0.73 -35.84
CA ASN A 12 -21.53 0.94 -34.54
C ASN A 12 -21.12 2.41 -34.41
N GLY A 13 -21.82 3.14 -33.54
CA GLY A 13 -21.47 4.48 -33.13
C GLY A 13 -20.43 4.43 -32.02
N ASP A 14 -19.18 4.70 -32.41
CA ASP A 14 -18.11 5.15 -31.53
C ASP A 14 -18.54 6.42 -30.79
N SER A 15 -18.86 6.32 -29.49
CA SER A 15 -18.89 7.47 -28.58
C SER A 15 -18.79 7.00 -27.13
N ASN A 16 -17.70 7.32 -26.43
CA ASN A 16 -17.68 7.91 -25.07
C ASN A 16 -16.44 7.53 -24.24
N GLY A 17 -15.27 8.03 -24.65
CA GLY A 17 -14.10 8.17 -23.78
C GLY A 17 -13.86 9.60 -23.25
N ARG A 18 -14.46 10.63 -23.88
CA ARG A 18 -14.23 12.05 -23.53
C ARG A 18 -15.31 12.67 -22.62
N ASP A 19 -16.52 12.13 -22.59
CA ASP A 19 -17.64 12.74 -21.85
C ASP A 19 -17.62 12.51 -20.33
N LEU A 20 -16.97 11.44 -19.84
CA LEU A 20 -16.87 11.17 -18.39
C LEU A 20 -15.98 12.20 -17.68
N ASN A 21 -14.89 12.63 -18.32
CA ASN A 21 -14.01 13.67 -17.78
C ASN A 21 -14.67 15.06 -17.82
N ALA A 22 -15.43 15.38 -18.87
CA ALA A 22 -16.21 16.63 -18.92
C ALA A 22 -17.32 16.66 -17.86
N ALA A 23 -18.00 15.53 -17.61
CA ALA A 23 -19.03 15.43 -16.58
C ALA A 23 -18.47 15.52 -15.15
N LEU A 24 -17.31 14.91 -14.86
CA LEU A 24 -16.62 15.03 -13.57
C LEU A 24 -16.08 16.45 -13.33
N THR A 25 -15.49 17.07 -14.36
CA THR A 25 -14.97 18.45 -14.29
C THR A 25 -16.11 19.45 -14.11
N SER A 26 -17.24 19.25 -14.79
CA SER A 26 -18.46 20.06 -14.66
C SER A 26 -19.09 19.93 -13.27
N ARG A 27 -19.13 18.73 -12.68
CA ARG A 27 -19.63 18.51 -11.30
C ARG A 27 -18.70 19.15 -10.26
N CYS A 28 -17.39 19.09 -10.43
CA CYS A 28 -16.43 19.80 -9.57
C CYS A 28 -16.55 21.32 -9.70
N ALA A 29 -16.80 21.85 -10.91
CA ALA A 29 -17.03 23.27 -11.13
C ALA A 29 -18.36 23.75 -10.53
N ALA A 30 -19.44 22.97 -10.68
CA ALA A 30 -20.74 23.25 -10.06
C ALA A 30 -20.67 23.20 -8.52
N PHE A 31 -19.91 22.25 -7.97
CA PHE A 31 -19.66 22.15 -6.53
C PHE A 31 -18.83 23.33 -6.00
N ARG A 32 -17.76 23.75 -6.71
CA ARG A 32 -17.01 24.96 -6.36
C ARG A 32 -17.87 26.23 -6.45
N ARG A 33 -18.73 26.33 -7.47
CA ARG A 33 -19.67 27.45 -7.64
C ARG A 33 -20.80 27.46 -6.60
N PHE A 34 -21.15 26.30 -6.06
CA PHE A 34 -22.07 26.17 -4.93
C PHE A 34 -21.41 26.60 -3.61
N LEU A 35 -20.16 26.20 -3.37
CA LEU A 35 -19.40 26.60 -2.18
C LEU A 35 -19.06 28.10 -2.19
N SER A 36 -18.73 28.68 -3.35
CA SER A 36 -18.42 30.11 -3.46
C SER A 36 -19.59 31.04 -3.10
N ARG A 37 -20.83 30.54 -3.14
CA ARG A 37 -22.03 31.28 -2.68
C ARG A 37 -22.09 31.43 -1.16
N PHE A 38 -21.34 30.61 -0.41
CA PHE A 38 -21.26 30.70 1.05
C PHE A 38 -20.07 31.57 1.53
N ASP A 39 -19.11 31.89 0.64
CA ASP A 39 -17.95 32.74 0.95
C ASP A 39 -18.19 34.23 0.69
N HIS A 40 -19.36 34.61 0.17
CA HIS A 40 -19.73 36.02 0.08
C HIS A 40 -20.21 36.49 1.44
N ARG A 41 -19.34 37.22 2.14
CA ARG A 41 -19.67 38.02 3.33
C ARG A 41 -20.05 39.42 2.85
N PRO A 42 -21.35 39.82 2.82
CA PRO A 42 -21.68 41.23 2.77
C PRO A 42 -21.55 41.78 4.20
N GLY A 43 -20.72 42.80 4.35
CA GLY A 43 -20.68 43.61 5.54
C GLY A 43 -22.04 44.26 5.82
N ALA A 44 -22.38 44.31 7.11
CA ALA A 44 -23.31 45.20 7.78
C ALA A 44 -24.47 45.81 6.97
N SER A 45 -25.69 45.29 7.17
CA SER A 45 -26.86 46.08 7.60
C SER A 45 -28.11 45.22 7.80
N ARG A 46 -28.75 45.43 8.96
CA ARG A 46 -30.15 45.14 9.35
C ARG A 46 -30.69 43.70 9.30
N ALA A 47 -30.78 43.15 10.51
CA ALA A 47 -31.97 42.58 11.17
C ALA A 47 -32.98 41.75 10.35
N ALA A 48 -33.27 40.57 10.93
CA ALA A 48 -34.35 39.64 10.61
C ALA A 48 -34.14 38.77 9.35
N ASP A 49 -33.27 37.75 9.47
CA ASP A 49 -33.67 36.38 9.13
C ASP A 49 -32.53 35.38 9.43
N ARG A 50 -32.70 34.60 10.51
CA ARG A 50 -32.11 33.27 10.67
C ARG A 50 -32.86 32.55 11.79
N PRO A 51 -33.29 31.30 11.56
CA PRO A 51 -32.42 30.20 12.00
C PRO A 51 -32.35 28.99 11.06
N ALA A 52 -32.75 29.07 9.79
CA ALA A 52 -32.81 27.89 8.91
C ALA A 52 -31.43 27.41 8.36
N SER A 53 -30.40 28.26 8.33
CA SER A 53 -29.11 27.90 7.70
C SER A 53 -28.10 27.21 8.63
N LEU A 54 -28.29 27.30 9.96
CA LEU A 54 -27.43 26.64 10.95
C LEU A 54 -27.67 25.11 11.02
N PRO A 55 -28.93 24.62 11.04
CA PRO A 55 -29.22 23.19 11.04
C PRO A 55 -28.75 22.50 9.75
N VAL A 56 -28.93 23.15 8.60
CA VAL A 56 -28.51 22.59 7.30
C VAL A 56 -26.99 22.52 7.19
N ARG A 57 -26.27 23.53 7.68
CA ARG A 57 -24.80 23.50 7.76
C ARG A 57 -24.32 22.44 8.75
N ALA A 58 -24.95 22.30 9.91
CA ALA A 58 -24.61 21.26 10.89
C ALA A 58 -24.93 19.85 10.35
N MET A 59 -26.04 19.68 9.62
CA MET A 59 -26.42 18.42 8.98
C MET A 59 -25.51 18.07 7.81
N LEU A 60 -25.13 19.05 6.97
CA LEU A 60 -24.15 18.84 5.89
C LEU A 60 -22.75 18.60 6.43
N LEU A 61 -22.34 19.31 7.50
CA LEU A 61 -21.11 19.01 8.21
C LEU A 61 -21.19 17.63 8.84
N GLY A 62 -22.33 17.23 9.40
CA GLY A 62 -22.60 15.89 9.94
C GLY A 62 -22.57 14.78 8.89
N LEU A 63 -23.04 15.04 7.67
CA LEU A 63 -23.04 14.11 6.53
C LEU A 63 -21.67 14.03 5.83
N LEU A 64 -20.95 15.16 5.79
CA LEU A 64 -19.57 15.21 5.29
C LEU A 64 -18.57 14.70 6.34
N SER A 65 -18.85 14.90 7.63
CA SER A 65 -18.09 14.35 8.74
C SER A 65 -18.38 12.88 8.93
N SER A 66 -19.60 12.37 8.73
CA SER A 66 -19.89 10.93 8.80
C SER A 66 -19.16 10.10 7.74
N ARG A 67 -18.94 10.67 6.55
CA ARG A 67 -18.02 10.07 5.55
C ARG A 67 -16.54 10.29 5.85
N ARG A 68 -16.19 11.22 6.75
CA ARG A 68 -14.82 11.54 7.20
C ARG A 68 -14.48 11.03 8.62
N GLN A 69 -15.43 10.35 9.28
CA GLN A 69 -15.47 10.04 10.72
C GLN A 69 -14.43 9.02 11.20
N ALA A 70 -13.59 8.52 10.30
CA ALA A 70 -12.50 7.65 10.68
C ALA A 70 -11.21 8.48 10.88
N HIS A 71 -11.27 9.55 11.68
CA HIS A 71 -10.10 10.39 11.96
C HIS A 71 -9.02 9.58 12.69
N THR A 72 -9.42 8.71 13.63
CA THR A 72 -8.51 7.76 14.28
C THR A 72 -7.88 6.79 13.28
N ARG A 73 -8.65 6.28 12.30
CA ARG A 73 -8.08 5.44 11.22
C ARG A 73 -7.03 6.20 10.42
N ARG A 74 -7.28 7.47 10.10
CA ARG A 74 -6.31 8.30 9.37
C ARG A 74 -5.05 8.50 10.19
N LEU A 75 -5.20 8.79 11.49
CA LEU A 75 -4.07 8.93 12.41
C LEU A 75 -3.23 7.65 12.43
N TRP A 76 -3.88 6.48 12.57
CA TRP A 76 -3.21 5.18 12.55
C TRP A 76 -2.57 4.85 11.19
N ALA A 77 -3.28 5.07 10.07
CA ALA A 77 -2.80 4.71 8.74
C ALA A 77 -1.56 5.50 8.29
N ARG A 78 -1.27 6.65 8.92
CA ARG A 78 -0.04 7.43 8.67
C ARG A 78 1.23 6.63 8.95
N TRP A 79 1.16 5.62 9.82
CA TRP A 79 2.30 4.71 10.05
C TRP A 79 2.71 3.93 8.82
N LEU A 80 1.75 3.62 7.96
CA LEU A 80 1.92 2.81 6.77
C LEU A 80 2.02 3.66 5.50
N GLU A 81 1.62 4.93 5.57
CA GLU A 81 1.55 5.84 4.42
C GLU A 81 2.84 5.91 3.57
N PRO A 82 4.06 5.87 4.14
CA PRO A 82 5.29 5.88 3.37
C PRO A 82 5.49 4.67 2.45
N VAL A 83 4.88 3.53 2.79
CA VAL A 83 5.00 2.26 2.04
C VAL A 83 3.69 1.81 1.40
N MET A 84 2.61 2.57 1.62
CA MET A 84 1.26 2.17 1.21
C MET A 84 1.01 2.44 -0.27
N LEU A 85 0.66 1.38 -1.01
CA LEU A 85 0.32 1.44 -2.42
C LEU A 85 -1.10 1.95 -2.65
N ARG A 86 -1.25 2.85 -3.62
CA ARG A 86 -2.53 3.48 -3.98
C ARG A 86 -2.89 3.35 -5.47
N ASP A 87 -1.96 2.87 -6.31
CA ASP A 87 -2.19 2.67 -7.74
C ASP A 87 -3.36 1.68 -7.95
N PRO A 88 -4.47 2.11 -8.59
CA PRO A 88 -5.63 1.25 -8.84
C PRO A 88 -5.30 -0.08 -9.53
N VAL A 89 -4.28 -0.10 -10.38
CA VAL A 89 -3.87 -1.32 -11.09
C VAL A 89 -3.19 -2.31 -10.13
N LEU A 90 -2.38 -1.83 -9.19
CA LEU A 90 -1.79 -2.65 -8.12
C LEU A 90 -2.83 -3.11 -7.09
N LEU A 91 -3.95 -2.39 -6.97
CA LEU A 91 -5.07 -2.82 -6.13
C LEU A 91 -5.84 -4.00 -6.73
N SER A 92 -5.81 -4.18 -8.05
CA SER A 92 -6.51 -5.27 -8.76
C SER A 92 -5.68 -6.55 -8.96
N VAL A 93 -4.39 -6.54 -8.60
CA VAL A 93 -3.54 -7.75 -8.72
C VAL A 93 -4.04 -8.82 -7.75
N ALA A 94 -4.42 -9.98 -8.31
CA ALA A 94 -4.90 -11.13 -7.55
C ALA A 94 -3.77 -11.83 -6.81
N ASP A 95 -2.59 -11.90 -7.43
CA ASP A 95 -1.41 -12.53 -6.85
C ASP A 95 -0.87 -11.75 -5.64
N PRO A 96 -0.32 -12.45 -4.64
CA PRO A 96 0.32 -11.80 -3.50
C PRO A 96 1.52 -10.99 -4.00
N LEU A 97 1.53 -9.70 -3.68
CA LEU A 97 2.68 -8.81 -3.88
C LEU A 97 3.57 -8.89 -2.63
N PRO A 98 4.77 -9.48 -2.68
CA PRO A 98 5.66 -9.59 -1.52
C PRO A 98 5.90 -8.26 -0.80
N GLY A 99 5.65 -8.22 0.52
CA GLY A 99 5.89 -7.04 1.38
C GLY A 99 5.03 -5.82 1.08
N CYS A 100 3.97 -5.98 0.27
CA CYS A 100 3.10 -4.89 -0.12
C CYS A 100 2.03 -4.61 0.94
N ILE A 101 1.76 -3.33 1.17
CA ILE A 101 0.57 -2.87 1.90
C ILE A 101 -0.25 -2.01 0.97
N ARG A 102 -1.45 -2.47 0.61
CA ARG A 102 -2.37 -1.68 -0.22
C ARG A 102 -3.22 -0.78 0.67
N VAL A 103 -3.59 0.40 0.15
CA VAL A 103 -4.53 1.29 0.85
C VAL A 103 -5.85 0.60 1.13
N LEU A 104 -6.27 -0.31 0.25
CA LEU A 104 -7.48 -1.11 0.44
C LEU A 104 -7.38 -2.05 1.66
N ASP A 105 -6.19 -2.59 1.93
CA ASP A 105 -5.97 -3.52 3.04
C ASP A 105 -6.15 -2.80 4.39
N THR A 106 -5.71 -1.54 4.48
CA THR A 106 -5.92 -0.71 5.68
C THR A 106 -7.40 -0.49 6.02
N ALA A 107 -8.29 -0.53 5.02
CA ALA A 107 -9.74 -0.44 5.23
C ALA A 107 -10.32 -1.72 5.85
N GLY A 108 -9.65 -2.87 5.67
CA GLY A 108 -9.94 -4.12 6.37
C GLY A 108 -9.31 -4.20 7.75
N TRP A 109 -8.03 -3.84 7.85
CA TRP A 109 -7.26 -3.95 9.08
C TRP A 109 -7.77 -3.08 10.21
N TRP A 110 -8.06 -1.80 9.93
CA TRP A 110 -8.41 -0.88 11.00
C TRP A 110 -9.67 -1.29 11.76
N PRO A 111 -10.83 -1.58 11.12
CA PRO A 111 -12.01 -2.04 11.85
C PRO A 111 -11.75 -3.30 12.69
N ALA A 112 -11.04 -4.29 12.13
CA ALA A 112 -10.73 -5.54 12.82
C ALA A 112 -9.80 -5.32 14.03
N LEU A 113 -8.80 -4.46 13.90
CA LEU A 113 -7.92 -4.06 14.99
C LEU A 113 -8.66 -3.27 16.06
N SER A 114 -9.39 -2.23 15.66
CA SER A 114 -10.03 -1.28 16.59
C SER A 114 -11.02 -1.95 17.55
N ARG A 115 -11.72 -3.01 17.13
CA ARG A 115 -12.61 -3.80 18.00
C ARG A 115 -11.88 -4.56 19.12
N ARG A 116 -10.59 -4.84 18.93
CA ARG A 116 -9.73 -5.57 19.87
C ARG A 116 -8.89 -4.62 20.74
N MET A 117 -9.09 -3.32 20.61
CA MET A 117 -8.37 -2.27 21.35
C MET A 117 -9.20 -1.66 22.49
N ASP A 118 -10.26 -2.34 22.93
CA ASP A 118 -11.18 -1.83 23.95
C ASP A 118 -11.71 -0.43 23.55
N ASP A 119 -11.80 0.50 24.52
CA ASP A 119 -12.28 1.87 24.31
C ASP A 119 -11.21 2.84 23.76
N LEU A 120 -9.99 2.36 23.47
CA LEU A 120 -8.89 3.23 23.02
C LEU A 120 -9.26 3.97 21.72
N SER A 121 -9.82 3.25 20.75
CA SER A 121 -10.16 3.82 19.44
C SER A 121 -11.21 4.94 19.56
N ALA A 122 -12.21 4.75 20.43
CA ALA A 122 -13.24 5.73 20.74
C ALA A 122 -12.67 6.93 21.53
N THR A 123 -11.78 6.67 22.48
CA THR A 123 -11.09 7.71 23.26
C THR A 123 -10.29 8.64 22.37
N VAL A 124 -9.49 8.08 21.45
CA VAL A 124 -8.71 8.88 20.49
C VAL A 124 -9.63 9.63 19.52
N GLN A 125 -10.71 9.00 19.06
CA GLN A 125 -11.69 9.65 18.17
C GLN A 125 -12.32 10.89 18.83
N ASN A 126 -12.79 10.76 20.08
CA ASN A 126 -13.37 11.86 20.83
C ASN A 126 -12.36 13.01 21.04
N ARG A 127 -11.10 12.70 21.33
CA ARG A 127 -10.05 13.73 21.43
C ARG A 127 -9.78 14.43 20.10
N LEU A 128 -9.70 13.68 19.01
CA LEU A 128 -9.56 14.24 17.67
C LEU A 128 -10.72 15.17 17.33
N ASP A 129 -11.95 14.76 17.58
CA ASP A 129 -13.14 15.55 17.27
C ASP A 129 -13.17 16.86 18.06
N ASN A 130 -12.81 16.83 19.34
CA ASN A 130 -12.70 18.05 20.16
C ASN A 130 -11.64 19.01 19.61
N ARG A 131 -10.48 18.51 19.17
CA ARG A 131 -9.40 19.34 18.61
C ARG A 131 -9.75 19.87 17.21
N LEU A 132 -10.48 19.10 16.42
CA LEU A 132 -10.95 19.49 15.09
C LEU A 132 -12.01 20.59 15.13
N ALA A 133 -12.73 20.75 16.25
CA ALA A 133 -13.60 21.90 16.46
C ALA A 133 -12.82 23.23 16.47
N GLU A 134 -11.53 23.19 16.81
CA GLU A 134 -10.67 24.36 17.02
C GLU A 134 -9.62 24.56 15.92
N GLY A 135 -9.46 23.60 14.99
CA GLY A 135 -8.35 23.61 14.04
C GLY A 135 -8.55 22.78 12.78
N ALA A 136 -7.69 23.04 11.78
CA ALA A 136 -7.65 22.27 10.55
C ALA A 136 -7.05 20.86 10.78
N LEU A 137 -7.59 19.86 10.07
CA LEU A 137 -7.25 18.45 10.26
C LEU A 137 -5.75 18.16 10.23
N ASP A 138 -5.03 18.64 9.22
CA ASP A 138 -3.61 18.31 9.07
C ASP A 138 -2.76 18.90 10.21
N ARG A 139 -3.12 20.10 10.68
CA ARG A 139 -2.47 20.72 11.83
C ARG A 139 -2.76 19.96 13.13
N VAL A 140 -3.98 19.48 13.31
CA VAL A 140 -4.37 18.67 14.47
C VAL A 140 -3.61 17.34 14.45
N LEU A 141 -3.61 16.63 13.32
CA LEU A 141 -2.88 15.36 13.18
C LEU A 141 -1.36 15.52 13.36
N ALA A 142 -0.79 16.67 13.01
CA ALA A 142 0.62 16.97 13.21
C ALA A 142 0.98 17.48 14.62
N SER A 143 -0.01 17.69 15.49
CA SER A 143 0.26 18.17 16.85
C SER A 143 0.97 17.11 17.72
N PRO A 144 1.84 17.52 18.67
CA PRO A 144 2.58 16.57 19.52
C PRO A 144 1.68 15.56 20.23
N GLU A 145 0.54 16.01 20.77
CA GLU A 145 -0.42 15.13 21.42
C GLU A 145 -0.95 14.04 20.48
N MET A 146 -1.23 14.38 19.21
CA MET A 146 -1.73 13.39 18.25
C MET A 146 -0.62 12.45 17.78
N VAL A 147 0.63 12.88 17.80
CA VAL A 147 1.78 11.98 17.58
C VAL A 147 1.85 10.96 18.71
N ASP A 148 1.75 11.39 19.97
CA ASP A 148 1.74 10.48 21.12
C ASP A 148 0.58 9.47 21.05
N TRP A 149 -0.62 9.91 20.68
CA TRP A 149 -1.74 9.00 20.47
C TRP A 149 -1.55 8.05 19.29
N ALA A 150 -0.86 8.48 18.23
CA ALA A 150 -0.51 7.60 17.13
C ALA A 150 0.44 6.48 17.59
N GLU A 151 1.41 6.78 18.46
CA GLU A 151 2.29 5.78 19.10
C GLU A 151 1.46 4.79 19.93
N VAL A 152 0.58 5.28 20.81
CA VAL A 152 -0.27 4.41 21.64
C VAL A 152 -1.14 3.48 20.79
N LEU A 153 -1.70 3.98 19.68
CA LEU A 153 -2.46 3.16 18.74
C LEU A 153 -1.57 2.11 18.04
N ARG A 154 -0.34 2.47 17.68
CA ARG A 154 0.63 1.54 17.08
C ARG A 154 0.96 0.43 18.05
N ASP A 155 1.35 0.76 19.28
CA ASP A 155 1.75 -0.20 20.31
C ASP A 155 0.61 -1.15 20.65
N ARG A 156 -0.61 -0.63 20.80
CA ARG A 156 -1.79 -1.47 21.02
C ARG A 156 -2.09 -2.36 19.82
N SER A 157 -1.89 -1.86 18.59
CA SER A 157 -2.04 -2.68 17.37
C SER A 157 -1.06 -3.85 17.40
N LEU A 158 0.21 -3.59 17.70
CA LEU A 158 1.24 -4.62 17.78
C LEU A 158 0.92 -5.65 18.86
N ALA A 159 0.48 -5.23 20.04
CA ALA A 159 0.06 -6.13 21.10
C ALA A 159 -1.09 -7.05 20.68
N VAL A 160 -2.08 -6.53 19.94
CA VAL A 160 -3.17 -7.34 19.38
C VAL A 160 -2.63 -8.33 18.36
N LEU A 161 -1.80 -7.88 17.42
CA LEU A 161 -1.23 -8.73 16.36
C LEU A 161 -0.35 -9.86 16.94
N ASP A 162 0.43 -9.56 17.98
CA ASP A 162 1.26 -10.55 18.68
C ASP A 162 0.42 -11.60 19.41
N ALA A 163 -0.70 -11.20 20.03
CA ALA A 163 -1.64 -12.15 20.62
C ALA A 163 -2.26 -13.07 19.54
N LEU A 164 -2.65 -12.52 18.39
CA LEU A 164 -3.22 -13.31 17.28
C LEU A 164 -2.25 -14.37 16.75
N ARG A 165 -0.94 -14.11 16.75
CA ARG A 165 0.07 -15.09 16.32
C ARG A 165 0.12 -16.34 17.20
N THR A 166 -0.32 -16.23 18.46
CA THR A 166 -0.35 -17.35 19.40
C THR A 166 -1.65 -18.15 19.40
N ASP A 167 -2.70 -17.63 18.76
CA ASP A 167 -4.02 -18.26 18.68
C ASP A 167 -4.52 -18.32 17.22
N PRO A 168 -4.40 -19.48 16.55
CA PRO A 168 -4.88 -19.68 15.18
C PRO A 168 -6.37 -19.41 15.00
N THR A 169 -7.19 -19.64 16.04
CA THR A 169 -8.64 -19.42 15.98
C THR A 169 -8.94 -17.93 15.99
N ALA A 170 -8.29 -17.18 16.89
CA ALA A 170 -8.42 -15.73 16.92
C ALA A 170 -7.89 -15.08 15.63
N LEU A 171 -6.79 -15.60 15.07
CA LEU A 171 -6.26 -15.15 13.77
C LEU A 171 -7.28 -15.37 12.64
N ALA A 172 -7.90 -16.56 12.56
CA ALA A 172 -8.92 -16.85 11.55
C ALA A 172 -10.12 -15.89 11.65
N GLN A 173 -10.63 -15.63 12.87
CA GLN A 173 -11.71 -14.67 13.10
C GLN A 173 -11.30 -13.24 12.73
N PHE A 174 -10.06 -12.85 13.03
CA PHE A 174 -9.53 -11.54 12.64
C PHE A 174 -9.48 -11.39 11.11
N LEU A 175 -8.97 -12.40 10.40
CA LEU A 175 -8.88 -12.39 8.94
C LEU A 175 -10.25 -12.38 8.28
N GLU A 176 -11.21 -13.16 8.78
CA GLU A 176 -12.59 -13.14 8.27
C GLU A 176 -13.21 -11.75 8.38
N GLU A 177 -13.04 -11.10 9.53
CA GLU A 177 -13.55 -9.77 9.78
C GLU A 177 -12.86 -8.72 8.89
N ALA A 178 -11.52 -8.75 8.83
CA ALA A 178 -10.75 -7.84 8.01
C ALA A 178 -11.10 -7.95 6.53
N ASN A 179 -11.22 -9.19 6.03
CA ASN A 179 -11.67 -9.44 4.66
C ASN A 179 -13.08 -8.92 4.41
N SER A 180 -14.01 -9.14 5.32
CA SER A 180 -15.38 -8.61 5.19
C SER A 180 -15.40 -7.08 5.04
N HIS A 181 -14.62 -6.35 5.85
CA HIS A 181 -14.53 -4.89 5.73
C HIS A 181 -13.77 -4.45 4.47
N ARG A 182 -12.69 -5.14 4.11
CA ARG A 182 -11.93 -4.89 2.89
C ARG A 182 -12.79 -5.03 1.65
N MET A 183 -13.61 -6.08 1.56
CA MET A 183 -14.51 -6.32 0.44
C MET A 183 -15.62 -5.26 0.35
N ARG A 184 -16.16 -4.81 1.50
CA ARG A 184 -17.11 -3.67 1.53
C ARG A 184 -16.46 -2.36 1.08
N ALA A 185 -15.20 -2.12 1.43
CA ALA A 185 -14.48 -0.94 0.95
C ALA A 185 -14.21 -1.04 -0.55
N ALA A 186 -13.81 -2.21 -1.03
CA ALA A 186 -13.53 -2.49 -2.44
C ALA A 186 -14.76 -2.28 -3.33
N SER A 187 -15.96 -2.64 -2.88
CA SER A 187 -17.19 -2.49 -3.68
C SER A 187 -17.56 -1.03 -3.99
N THR A 188 -16.98 -0.08 -3.23
CA THR A 188 -17.16 1.35 -3.48
C THR A 188 -16.11 1.95 -4.43
N LEU A 189 -15.11 1.16 -4.82
CA LEU A 189 -14.02 1.56 -5.70
C LEU A 189 -14.22 0.94 -7.09
N ALA A 190 -13.86 1.71 -8.14
CA ALA A 190 -13.82 1.20 -9.50
C ALA A 190 -12.53 0.39 -9.73
N ILE A 191 -12.44 -0.78 -9.10
CA ILE A 191 -11.30 -1.70 -9.25
C ILE A 191 -11.50 -2.53 -10.52
N PRO A 192 -10.52 -2.61 -11.44
CA PRO A 192 -10.56 -3.53 -12.57
C PRO A 192 -10.81 -4.98 -12.11
N GLY A 193 -11.75 -5.69 -12.74
CA GLY A 193 -12.18 -7.03 -12.32
C GLY A 193 -13.09 -7.06 -11.09
N GLY A 194 -13.32 -5.92 -10.44
CA GLY A 194 -14.22 -5.77 -9.31
C GLY A 194 -13.76 -6.50 -8.05
N VAL A 195 -14.66 -6.61 -7.08
CA VAL A 195 -14.40 -7.24 -5.78
C VAL A 195 -14.02 -8.72 -5.91
N ALA A 196 -14.52 -9.40 -6.93
CA ALA A 196 -14.26 -10.83 -7.16
C ALA A 196 -12.81 -11.13 -7.56
N ALA A 197 -12.06 -10.15 -8.06
CA ALA A 197 -10.64 -10.31 -8.39
C ALA A 197 -9.72 -10.24 -7.16
N LEU A 198 -10.24 -9.85 -6.00
CA LEU A 198 -9.43 -9.69 -4.80
C LEU A 198 -9.24 -11.01 -4.06
N ARG A 199 -7.98 -11.47 -4.04
CA ARG A 199 -7.48 -12.48 -3.09
C ARG A 199 -7.86 -12.09 -1.65
N PRO A 200 -8.40 -13.00 -0.82
CA PRO A 200 -8.54 -12.78 0.61
C PRO A 200 -7.18 -12.54 1.29
N LEU A 201 -7.17 -11.70 2.31
CA LEU A 201 -6.03 -11.53 3.20
C LEU A 201 -5.77 -12.82 3.99
N ASP A 202 -4.51 -13.15 4.19
CA ASP A 202 -4.05 -14.32 4.95
C ASP A 202 -3.03 -13.95 6.04
N GLY A 203 -2.46 -14.97 6.71
CA GLY A 203 -1.46 -14.79 7.76
C GLY A 203 -0.18 -14.07 7.30
N THR A 204 0.21 -14.23 6.04
CA THR A 204 1.39 -13.55 5.48
C THR A 204 1.15 -12.05 5.38
N ASP A 205 -0.07 -11.63 5.03
CA ASP A 205 -0.43 -10.21 5.01
C ASP A 205 -0.45 -9.62 6.44
N VAL A 206 -0.82 -10.42 7.45
CA VAL A 206 -0.76 -10.04 8.87
C VAL A 206 0.69 -9.90 9.34
N ASP A 207 1.58 -10.81 8.95
CA ASP A 207 3.00 -10.71 9.24
C ASP A 207 3.62 -9.46 8.57
N THR A 208 3.21 -9.16 7.34
CA THR A 208 3.63 -7.95 6.61
C THR A 208 3.16 -6.68 7.33
N LEU A 209 1.89 -6.64 7.76
CA LEU A 209 1.35 -5.53 8.57
C LEU A 209 2.13 -5.36 9.88
N THR A 210 2.41 -6.46 10.57
CA THR A 210 3.12 -6.46 11.86
C THR A 210 4.54 -5.95 11.69
N ALA A 211 5.26 -6.46 10.69
CA ALA A 211 6.61 -6.00 10.35
C ALA A 211 6.60 -4.50 10.01
N ALA A 212 5.64 -4.06 9.20
CA ALA A 212 5.57 -2.67 8.80
C ALA A 212 5.28 -1.72 9.97
N LEU A 213 4.39 -2.08 10.89
CA LEU A 213 4.14 -1.28 12.09
C LEU A 213 5.39 -1.20 12.98
N ARG A 214 6.12 -2.31 13.18
CA ARG A 214 7.37 -2.32 13.97
C ARG A 214 8.48 -1.47 13.35
N LEU A 215 8.57 -1.47 12.03
CA LEU A 215 9.64 -0.82 11.28
C LEU A 215 9.32 0.64 10.91
N SER A 216 8.15 1.14 11.33
CA SER A 216 7.60 2.40 10.85
C SER A 216 8.36 3.67 11.24
N ASP A 217 9.17 3.61 12.29
CA ASP A 217 10.08 4.71 12.63
C ASP A 217 11.21 4.85 11.61
N GLY A 218 11.62 3.75 11.00
CA GLY A 218 12.70 3.68 10.04
C GLY A 218 12.45 4.50 8.78
N TRP A 219 11.23 4.53 8.24
CA TRP A 219 10.95 5.35 7.06
C TRP A 219 10.48 6.78 7.37
N ARG A 220 10.18 7.11 8.63
CA ARG A 220 10.01 8.53 9.02
C ARG A 220 11.31 9.32 8.83
N THR A 221 12.47 8.67 8.97
CA THR A 221 13.79 9.27 8.74
C THR A 221 14.16 9.34 7.27
N LEU A 222 13.69 8.38 6.45
CA LEU A 222 13.86 8.38 4.98
C LEU A 222 13.12 9.53 4.29
N GLY A 223 12.05 10.03 4.93
CA GLY A 223 11.22 11.11 4.41
C GLY A 223 10.29 10.68 3.30
N GLY A 224 9.15 11.37 3.17
CA GLY A 224 8.22 11.20 2.05
C GLY A 224 7.53 9.82 1.97
N ARG A 225 7.10 9.48 0.76
CA ARG A 225 6.42 8.22 0.44
C ARG A 225 7.15 7.56 -0.72
N ALA A 226 7.68 6.35 -0.53
CA ALA A 226 8.41 5.65 -1.57
C ALA A 226 7.63 5.50 -2.90
N PRO A 227 6.31 5.24 -2.89
CA PRO A 227 5.52 5.20 -4.12
C PRO A 227 5.50 6.53 -4.91
N ASP A 228 5.72 7.66 -4.23
CA ASP A 228 5.66 8.99 -4.85
C ASP A 228 7.07 9.49 -5.28
N MET A 229 8.16 8.81 -4.87
CA MET A 229 9.55 9.18 -5.15
C MET A 229 9.99 8.76 -6.54
N GLU A 230 10.78 9.61 -7.21
CA GLU A 230 11.46 9.24 -8.45
C GLU A 230 12.55 8.18 -8.22
N ILE A 231 12.95 7.47 -9.28
CA ILE A 231 13.90 6.35 -9.19
C ILE A 231 15.22 6.79 -8.53
N ASP A 232 15.79 7.91 -8.98
CA ASP A 232 17.05 8.44 -8.46
C ASP A 232 16.91 8.90 -7.00
N GLU A 233 15.76 9.47 -6.63
CA GLU A 233 15.45 9.89 -5.26
C GLU A 233 15.34 8.68 -4.32
N LEU A 234 14.60 7.66 -4.71
CA LEU A 234 14.45 6.42 -3.95
C LEU A 234 15.81 5.74 -3.71
N LEU A 235 16.62 5.61 -4.76
CA LEU A 235 17.96 5.02 -4.66
C LEU A 235 18.89 5.87 -3.79
N ALA A 236 18.80 7.20 -3.88
CA ALA A 236 19.58 8.10 -3.03
C ALA A 236 19.18 7.96 -1.55
N CYS A 237 17.88 7.89 -1.23
CA CYS A 237 17.39 7.67 0.13
C CYS A 237 17.89 6.34 0.71
N VAL A 238 17.77 5.24 -0.03
CA VAL A 238 18.22 3.91 0.42
C VAL A 238 19.73 3.89 0.62
N ARG A 239 20.53 4.43 -0.31
CA ARG A 239 22.00 4.49 -0.17
C ARG A 239 22.43 5.37 1.00
N GLY A 240 21.76 6.51 1.20
CA GLY A 240 22.02 7.41 2.31
C GLY A 240 21.77 6.74 3.64
N ALA A 241 20.65 6.02 3.78
CA ALA A 241 20.33 5.29 4.99
C ALA A 241 21.28 4.12 5.27
N LEU A 242 21.69 3.38 4.23
CA LEU A 242 22.72 2.34 4.33
C LEU A 242 24.06 2.90 4.80
N SER A 243 24.47 4.06 4.27
CA SER A 243 25.77 4.67 4.59
C SER A 243 25.83 5.20 6.03
N ASN A 244 24.69 5.63 6.57
CA ASN A 244 24.59 6.23 7.90
C ASN A 244 24.15 5.22 8.98
N ASP A 245 23.86 3.97 8.61
CA ASP A 245 23.28 2.93 9.49
C ASP A 245 22.07 3.44 10.30
N SER A 246 21.32 4.36 9.71
CA SER A 246 20.27 5.11 10.41
C SER A 246 18.92 4.41 10.43
N VAL A 247 18.76 3.35 9.63
CA VAL A 247 17.50 2.65 9.39
C VAL A 247 17.78 1.14 9.28
N PRO A 248 16.99 0.27 9.94
CA PRO A 248 17.13 -1.17 9.79
C PRO A 248 17.00 -1.62 8.33
N PRO A 249 17.80 -2.58 7.85
CA PRO A 249 17.74 -3.10 6.48
C PRO A 249 16.34 -3.57 6.06
N GLU A 250 15.57 -4.16 6.97
CA GLU A 250 14.21 -4.64 6.72
C GLU A 250 13.23 -3.47 6.49
N ALA A 251 13.41 -2.36 7.21
CA ALA A 251 12.61 -1.14 7.01
C ALA A 251 12.92 -0.52 5.64
N MET A 252 14.21 -0.47 5.27
CA MET A 252 14.65 -0.03 3.94
C MET A 252 14.09 -0.93 2.84
N ALA A 253 14.06 -2.25 3.04
CA ALA A 253 13.50 -3.19 2.07
C ALA A 253 12.01 -2.97 1.82
N LEU A 254 11.19 -2.89 2.87
CA LEU A 254 9.76 -2.60 2.73
C LEU A 254 9.50 -1.27 2.04
N PHE A 255 10.28 -0.24 2.39
CA PHE A 255 10.20 1.07 1.76
C PHE A 255 10.55 1.02 0.28
N ALA A 256 11.71 0.44 -0.06
CA ALA A 256 12.18 0.32 -1.43
C ALA A 256 11.24 -0.52 -2.32
N VAL A 257 10.72 -1.62 -1.78
CA VAL A 257 9.78 -2.51 -2.49
C VAL A 257 8.46 -1.79 -2.82
N ALA A 258 7.96 -0.92 -1.94
CA ALA A 258 6.78 -0.12 -2.24
C ALA A 258 7.00 0.85 -3.43
N GLY A 259 8.17 1.49 -3.49
CA GLY A 259 8.56 2.31 -4.65
C GLY A 259 8.72 1.47 -5.92
N LEU A 260 9.37 0.30 -5.80
CA LEU A 260 9.60 -0.65 -6.89
C LEU A 260 8.30 -1.07 -7.58
N TYR A 261 7.27 -1.49 -6.84
CA TYR A 261 5.99 -1.89 -7.44
C TYR A 261 5.26 -0.75 -8.16
N THR A 262 5.43 0.49 -7.70
CA THR A 262 4.79 1.65 -8.33
C THR A 262 5.45 1.96 -9.68
N ARG A 263 6.78 1.80 -9.77
CA ARG A 263 7.54 2.07 -11.00
C ARG A 263 7.53 0.89 -11.97
N ARG A 264 7.41 -0.34 -11.46
CA ARG A 264 7.43 -1.61 -12.22
C ARG A 264 8.64 -1.73 -13.15
N ASP A 265 9.77 -1.18 -12.73
CA ASP A 265 11.00 -1.17 -13.50
C ASP A 265 11.92 -2.33 -13.06
N PRO A 266 12.20 -3.31 -13.94
CA PRO A 266 13.11 -4.41 -13.64
C PRO A 266 14.55 -3.97 -13.32
N LEU A 267 15.02 -2.86 -13.92
CA LEU A 267 16.36 -2.31 -13.66
C LEU A 267 16.45 -1.73 -12.25
N LEU A 268 15.39 -1.04 -11.79
CA LEU A 268 15.29 -0.64 -10.39
C LEU A 268 15.30 -1.86 -9.47
N GLY A 269 14.56 -2.92 -9.82
CA GLY A 269 14.55 -4.17 -9.06
C GLY A 269 15.93 -4.82 -8.96
N ALA A 270 16.74 -4.78 -10.02
CA ALA A 270 18.12 -5.27 -9.99
C ALA A 270 19.05 -4.36 -9.17
N ALA A 271 18.92 -3.04 -9.31
CA ALA A 271 19.70 -2.09 -8.52
C ALA A 271 19.40 -2.23 -7.02
N LEU A 272 18.14 -2.43 -6.64
CA LEU A 272 17.75 -2.65 -5.26
C LEU A 272 18.28 -3.98 -4.71
N ARG A 273 18.26 -5.07 -5.47
CA ARG A 273 18.87 -6.34 -5.05
C ARG A 273 20.37 -6.21 -4.78
N ALA A 274 21.07 -5.41 -5.58
CA ALA A 274 22.48 -5.14 -5.38
C ALA A 274 22.76 -4.31 -4.12
N LEU A 275 21.85 -3.39 -3.77
CA LEU A 275 21.97 -2.52 -2.59
C LEU A 275 21.49 -3.18 -1.30
N LEU A 276 20.43 -3.98 -1.38
CA LEU A 276 19.73 -4.64 -0.27
C LEU A 276 19.54 -6.12 -0.64
N PRO A 277 20.56 -6.97 -0.42
CA PRO A 277 20.50 -8.41 -0.73
C PRO A 277 19.66 -9.14 0.33
N LEU A 278 18.38 -8.79 0.41
CA LEU A 278 17.41 -9.31 1.36
C LEU A 278 16.36 -10.15 0.62
N PRO A 279 15.89 -11.26 1.21
CA PRO A 279 14.93 -12.15 0.56
C PRO A 279 13.66 -11.45 0.07
N LEU A 280 13.22 -10.41 0.77
CA LEU A 280 12.05 -9.62 0.38
C LEU A 280 12.26 -8.87 -0.94
N VAL A 281 13.44 -8.24 -1.11
CA VAL A 281 13.78 -7.48 -2.32
C VAL A 281 13.94 -8.43 -3.50
N ASP A 282 14.55 -9.60 -3.26
CA ASP A 282 14.66 -10.66 -4.26
C ASP A 282 13.29 -11.15 -4.71
N ALA A 283 12.38 -11.45 -3.77
CA ALA A 283 11.03 -11.89 -4.08
C ALA A 283 10.25 -10.85 -4.87
N ALA A 284 10.34 -9.56 -4.48
CA ALA A 284 9.65 -8.47 -5.19
C ALA A 284 10.20 -8.26 -6.62
N ALA A 285 11.52 -8.30 -6.80
CA ALA A 285 12.13 -8.14 -8.11
C ALA A 285 11.88 -9.36 -9.02
N ALA A 286 11.87 -10.58 -8.47
CA ALA A 286 11.49 -11.79 -9.19
C ALA A 286 10.02 -11.73 -9.61
N TRP A 287 9.13 -11.28 -8.72
CA TRP A 287 7.71 -11.08 -9.04
C TRP A 287 7.55 -10.10 -10.21
N LEU A 288 8.21 -8.95 -10.19
CA LEU A 288 8.13 -7.99 -11.30
C LEU A 288 8.64 -8.57 -12.62
N THR A 289 9.75 -9.31 -12.58
CA THR A 289 10.31 -9.91 -13.80
C THR A 289 9.33 -10.92 -14.41
N ALA A 290 8.68 -11.74 -13.58
CA ALA A 290 7.70 -12.73 -14.04
C ALA A 290 6.41 -12.10 -14.60
N HIS A 291 6.02 -10.91 -14.13
CA HIS A 291 4.76 -10.25 -14.50
C HIS A 291 4.94 -9.03 -15.42
N SER A 292 6.18 -8.75 -15.87
CA SER A 292 6.46 -7.71 -16.87
C SER A 292 6.27 -8.21 -18.31
N GLU A 293 6.32 -9.51 -18.56
CA GLU A 293 6.23 -10.08 -19.91
C GLU A 293 4.78 -10.16 -20.43
N GLU A 294 3.77 -10.13 -19.55
CA GLU A 294 2.35 -10.17 -19.96
C GLU A 294 1.81 -8.84 -20.50
N THR A 295 2.51 -7.72 -20.30
CA THR A 295 2.04 -6.40 -20.75
C THR A 295 2.58 -5.97 -22.12
N ASP A 296 3.60 -6.65 -22.66
CA ASP A 296 4.24 -6.29 -23.94
C ASP A 296 3.62 -7.04 -25.16
N GLY A 297 2.69 -7.97 -24.92
CA GLY A 297 2.05 -8.76 -25.99
C GLY A 297 0.90 -8.07 -26.74
N GLY A 298 0.60 -6.79 -26.46
CA GLY A 298 -0.65 -6.14 -26.90
C GLY A 298 -0.54 -4.77 -27.57
N ALA A 299 0.66 -4.22 -27.77
CA ALA A 299 0.81 -2.86 -28.32
C ALA A 299 1.81 -2.82 -29.49
N SER A 300 1.43 -3.44 -30.61
CA SER A 300 2.02 -3.08 -31.90
C SER A 300 1.45 -1.72 -32.36
N ASP A 301 2.38 -0.83 -32.73
CA ASP A 301 2.25 0.31 -33.63
C ASP A 301 1.33 1.48 -33.25
N LEU A 302 1.91 2.48 -32.56
CA LEU A 302 1.61 3.90 -32.83
C LEU A 302 2.91 4.72 -32.84
N PRO A 303 3.10 5.66 -33.78
CA PRO A 303 4.38 6.32 -33.98
C PRO A 303 4.64 7.37 -32.89
N VAL A 304 5.88 7.35 -32.41
CA VAL A 304 6.49 8.36 -31.55
C VAL A 304 6.42 9.73 -32.21
N LEU A 305 5.76 10.68 -31.55
CA LEU A 305 5.87 12.10 -31.88
C LEU A 305 6.33 12.89 -30.65
N GLY A 306 7.62 13.26 -30.68
CA GLY A 306 8.13 14.51 -30.12
C GLY A 306 8.17 14.67 -28.60
N GLY A 307 9.23 14.15 -27.98
CA GLY A 307 9.69 14.57 -26.66
C GLY A 307 11.05 13.95 -26.35
N SER A 308 12.13 14.74 -26.42
CA SER A 308 13.49 14.28 -26.17
C SER A 308 13.62 13.57 -24.81
N PRO A 309 14.20 12.35 -24.74
CA PRO A 309 14.52 11.74 -23.47
C PRO A 309 15.84 12.31 -22.94
N ALA A 310 15.85 12.65 -21.65
CA ALA A 310 17.07 12.91 -20.90
C ALA A 310 17.90 11.60 -20.82
N TYR A 311 18.85 11.45 -21.74
CA TYR A 311 19.76 10.30 -21.89
C TYR A 311 20.78 10.11 -20.73
N GLY A 312 20.48 10.57 -19.52
CA GLY A 312 21.42 10.60 -18.39
C GLY A 312 21.24 9.50 -17.34
N SER A 313 20.00 9.08 -17.05
CA SER A 313 19.68 8.17 -15.92
C SER A 313 19.89 6.69 -16.26
N ASP A 314 19.68 6.32 -17.52
CA ASP A 314 19.66 4.92 -17.99
C ASP A 314 21.05 4.24 -17.93
N ARG A 315 22.12 5.03 -18.07
CA ARG A 315 23.50 4.51 -18.03
C ARG A 315 23.91 4.06 -16.63
N GLY A 316 23.52 4.80 -15.59
CA GLY A 316 23.87 4.48 -14.20
C GLY A 316 23.15 3.22 -13.68
N LEU A 317 21.88 3.05 -14.04
CA LEU A 317 21.11 1.84 -13.72
C LEU A 317 21.66 0.61 -14.45
N ARG A 318 22.01 0.78 -15.73
CA ARG A 318 22.61 -0.28 -16.55
C ARG A 318 23.99 -0.69 -16.05
N ASP A 319 24.81 0.26 -15.60
CA ASP A 319 26.13 -0.03 -15.03
C ASP A 319 26.02 -0.79 -13.70
N LEU A 320 25.02 -0.46 -12.85
CA LEU A 320 24.72 -1.20 -11.62
C LEU A 320 24.18 -2.60 -11.89
N PHE A 321 23.28 -2.73 -12.88
CA PHE A 321 22.78 -4.02 -13.35
C PHE A 321 23.92 -4.91 -13.84
N GLU A 322 24.82 -4.36 -14.66
CA GLU A 322 25.99 -5.10 -15.17
C GLU A 322 27.01 -5.42 -14.07
N ALA A 323 27.14 -4.56 -13.06
CA ALA A 323 27.97 -4.84 -11.89
C ALA A 323 27.40 -5.99 -11.04
N ALA A 324 26.08 -6.01 -10.81
CA ALA A 324 25.39 -7.08 -10.08
C ALA A 324 25.40 -8.41 -10.83
N ARG A 325 25.27 -8.37 -12.17
CA ARG A 325 25.40 -9.55 -13.02
C ARG A 325 26.81 -10.15 -12.96
N ARG A 326 27.84 -9.29 -12.94
CA ARG A 326 29.24 -9.72 -12.84
C ARG A 326 29.58 -10.30 -11.46
N SER A 327 29.00 -9.78 -10.38
CA SER A 327 29.21 -10.34 -9.03
C SER A 327 28.50 -11.68 -8.83
N GLY A 328 27.33 -11.89 -9.44
CA GLY A 328 26.58 -13.15 -9.37
C GLY A 328 27.20 -14.33 -10.14
N GLN A 329 28.16 -14.10 -11.03
CA GLN A 329 28.84 -15.16 -11.80
C GLN A 329 30.10 -15.74 -11.13
N SER A 330 30.52 -15.21 -9.96
CA SER A 330 31.76 -15.62 -9.28
C SER A 330 31.55 -16.64 -8.14
N LEU A 331 30.64 -17.59 -8.33
CA LEU A 331 30.60 -18.82 -7.52
C LEU A 331 30.69 -20.03 -8.46
N SER A 332 31.86 -20.22 -9.07
CA SER A 332 32.24 -21.55 -9.55
C SER A 332 32.38 -22.47 -8.34
N ALA A 333 31.62 -23.56 -8.36
CA ALA A 333 31.69 -24.63 -7.36
C ALA A 333 33.14 -25.06 -7.10
N PRO A 334 33.56 -25.27 -5.84
CA PRO A 334 34.85 -25.88 -5.57
C PRO A 334 34.84 -27.34 -6.07
N PRO A 335 35.99 -27.86 -6.52
CA PRO A 335 36.08 -29.21 -7.05
C PRO A 335 35.84 -30.22 -5.92
N ALA A 336 35.11 -31.28 -6.23
CA ALA A 336 34.86 -32.39 -5.30
C ALA A 336 36.17 -33.10 -4.94
N GLU A 337 36.74 -32.76 -3.79
CA GLU A 337 37.79 -33.56 -3.15
C GLU A 337 37.18 -34.88 -2.66
N ARG A 338 37.64 -35.97 -3.28
CA ARG A 338 37.48 -37.33 -2.77
C ARG A 338 38.34 -37.50 -1.52
N LEU A 339 37.71 -37.73 -0.37
CA LEU A 339 38.34 -38.32 0.83
C LEU A 339 37.36 -39.38 1.35
N ALA A 340 37.64 -40.67 1.11
CA ALA A 340 38.42 -41.56 1.98
C ALA A 340 37.62 -41.95 3.25
N SER A 341 37.19 -43.22 3.28
CA SER A 341 36.62 -43.89 4.45
C SER A 341 37.55 -43.83 5.66
N PRO A 342 36.98 -44.00 6.88
CA PRO A 342 37.66 -44.81 7.88
C PRO A 342 36.80 -45.95 8.41
N LEU A 343 37.50 -47.08 8.53
CA LEU A 343 37.20 -48.27 9.34
C LEU A 343 37.32 -47.97 10.84
N ALA A 344 36.78 -48.91 11.63
CA ALA A 344 36.90 -49.14 13.08
C ALA A 344 35.83 -48.44 13.94
N GLY A 345 35.17 -49.10 14.88
CA GLY A 345 35.30 -50.46 15.39
C GLY A 345 34.58 -50.56 16.75
N MET A 346 34.24 -51.80 17.11
CA MET A 346 33.86 -52.29 18.46
C MET A 346 32.62 -51.68 19.13
N VAL A 347 31.51 -52.43 19.04
CA VAL A 347 30.45 -52.44 20.06
C VAL A 347 30.56 -53.77 20.80
N ASP A 348 31.13 -53.73 22.00
CA ASP A 348 30.91 -54.74 23.04
C ASP A 348 29.92 -54.13 24.05
N ALA A 349 28.71 -54.67 24.09
CA ALA A 349 27.76 -54.40 25.16
C ALA A 349 27.11 -55.72 25.58
N SER A 350 27.55 -56.12 26.76
CA SER A 350 27.13 -57.23 27.61
C SER A 350 25.63 -57.54 27.61
N SER A 351 25.38 -58.85 27.48
CA SER A 351 24.19 -59.60 27.85
C SER A 351 23.63 -59.29 29.24
N THR A 352 22.30 -59.26 29.35
CA THR A 352 21.56 -59.61 30.58
C THR A 352 20.51 -60.69 30.28
N PRO A 353 20.23 -61.59 31.23
CA PRO A 353 19.58 -62.88 30.97
C PRO A 353 18.05 -62.81 31.01
N GLY A 354 17.42 -63.72 30.26
CA GLY A 354 15.99 -64.00 30.31
C GLY A 354 15.56 -64.62 31.64
N GLY A 355 14.32 -64.29 32.03
CA GLY A 355 13.65 -64.89 33.18
C GLY A 355 12.76 -66.08 32.79
N ARG A 356 12.67 -67.01 33.76
CA ARG A 356 11.76 -68.16 33.90
C ARG A 356 11.90 -69.32 32.93
#